data_AF-A0A8T5MHS2-F1
#
_entry.id   AF-A0A8T5MHS2-F1
#
_cell.length_a   1.000
_cell.length_b   1.000
_cell.length_c   1.000
_cell.angle_alpha   90.00
_cell.angle_beta   90.00
_cell.angle_gamma   90.00
#
_symmetry.space_group_name_H-M   'P 1'
#
loop_
_entity.id
_entity.type
_entity.pdbx_description
1 polymer ?
#
loop_
_entity_poly.entity_id
_entity_poly.type
_entity_poly.pdbx_seq_one_letter_code
_entity_poly.pdbx_strand_id
1 'polypeptide(L)'
;MMETLLKDKNKEVTIERLIKDSSTGRSSSFDAIKWLDEKGFIEIKSEGNQKRIKLKLDNPALQFKYYLDSLDFKSLEPLVKLVVSIFIYNISDKKSIKFVVLFGSVLKKGKYNDIDLILLGDKLNLNSLKSL
;
A
#
# COMPACT_ATOMS: atom_id res chain seq x y z
N MET A 1 -0.87 -11.45 3.67
CA MET A 1 -0.34 -10.81 4.90
C MET A 1 -0.77 -9.35 5.04
N MET A 2 -0.41 -8.45 4.12
CA MET A 2 -0.87 -7.05 4.15
C MET A 2 -2.40 -6.92 4.17
N GLU A 3 -3.09 -7.73 3.37
CA GLU A 3 -4.55 -7.76 3.34
C GLU A 3 -5.18 -8.18 4.68
N THR A 4 -4.55 -9.11 5.39
CA THR A 4 -4.98 -9.56 6.73
C THR A 4 -4.85 -8.42 7.74
N LEU A 5 -3.73 -7.69 7.70
CA LEU A 5 -3.52 -6.52 8.55
C LEU A 5 -4.50 -5.38 8.22
N LEU A 6 -4.84 -5.19 6.94
CA LEU A 6 -5.83 -4.18 6.52
C LEU A 6 -7.26 -4.55 6.96
N LYS A 7 -7.61 -5.83 7.05
CA LYS A 7 -8.90 -6.29 7.59
C LYS A 7 -9.06 -5.95 9.07
N ASP A 8 -7.97 -6.07 9.83
CA ASP A 8 -7.90 -5.78 11.28
C ASP A 8 -7.14 -4.47 11.57
N LYS A 9 -7.29 -3.44 10.72
CA LYS A 9 -6.45 -2.22 10.69
C LYS A 9 -6.22 -1.48 12.02
N ASN A 10 -7.14 -1.61 12.98
CA ASN A 10 -7.04 -0.95 14.29
C ASN A 10 -6.53 -1.87 15.42
N LYS A 11 -6.32 -3.16 15.15
CA LYS A 11 -6.01 -4.17 16.16
C LYS A 11 -4.54 -4.61 16.09
N GLU A 12 -4.03 -4.98 17.24
CA GLU A 12 -2.74 -5.65 17.35
C GLU A 12 -2.94 -7.16 17.20
N VAL A 13 -2.13 -7.80 16.35
CA VAL A 13 -2.18 -9.24 16.10
C VAL A 13 -0.82 -9.87 16.38
N THR A 14 -0.80 -11.12 16.84
CA THR A 14 0.47 -11.84 17.02
C THR A 14 1.05 -12.25 15.66
N ILE A 15 2.38 -12.37 15.60
CA ILE A 15 3.07 -12.87 14.40
C ILE A 15 2.50 -14.22 13.98
N GLU A 16 2.33 -15.14 14.92
CA GLU A 16 1.85 -16.50 14.67
C GLU A 16 0.46 -16.52 14.05
N ARG A 17 -0.44 -15.67 14.54
CA ARG A 17 -1.78 -15.53 13.96
C ARG A 17 -1.71 -14.94 12.56
N LEU A 18 -0.88 -13.92 12.35
CA LEU A 18 -0.73 -13.29 11.04
C LEU A 18 -0.19 -14.28 9.98
N ILE A 19 0.78 -15.12 10.36
CA ILE A 19 1.32 -16.19 9.50
C ILE A 19 0.22 -17.21 9.19
N LYS A 20 -0.52 -17.67 10.21
CA LYS A 20 -1.60 -18.65 10.05
C LYS A 20 -2.70 -18.13 9.10
N ASP A 21 -3.12 -16.89 9.28
CA ASP A 21 -4.22 -16.28 8.53
C ASP A 21 -3.81 -15.87 7.10
N SER A 22 -2.51 -15.79 6.80
CA SER A 22 -2.00 -15.41 5.48
C SER A 22 -1.80 -16.59 4.51
N SER A 23 -1.99 -17.84 4.98
CA SER A 23 -1.82 -19.05 4.17
C SER A 23 -0.47 -19.14 3.43
N THR A 24 0.57 -18.52 3.99
CA THR A 24 1.93 -18.49 3.43
C THR A 24 2.91 -19.27 4.29
N GLY A 25 3.98 -19.81 3.67
CA GLY A 25 5.03 -20.52 4.38
C GLY A 25 5.69 -19.66 5.46
N ARG A 26 6.13 -20.29 6.57
CA ARG A 26 6.64 -19.58 7.75
C ARG A 26 7.81 -18.65 7.42
N SER A 27 8.82 -19.12 6.67
CA SER A 27 9.99 -18.33 6.30
C SER A 27 9.61 -17.11 5.44
N SER A 28 8.85 -17.32 4.37
CA SER A 28 8.36 -16.25 3.48
C SER A 28 7.53 -15.22 4.24
N SER A 29 6.80 -15.66 5.25
CA SER A 29 5.99 -14.78 6.09
C SER A 29 6.86 -13.92 7.01
N PHE A 30 7.94 -14.47 7.57
CA PHE A 30 8.90 -13.69 8.35
C PHE A 30 9.64 -12.67 7.49
N ASP A 31 10.05 -13.05 6.28
CA ASP A 31 10.68 -12.12 5.33
C ASP A 31 9.75 -10.97 4.96
N ALA A 32 8.46 -11.27 4.74
CA ALA A 32 7.45 -10.25 4.48
C ALA A 32 7.21 -9.32 5.68
N ILE A 33 7.17 -9.85 6.91
CA ILE A 33 7.07 -9.03 8.13
C ILE A 33 8.28 -8.11 8.27
N LYS A 34 9.48 -8.65 8.09
CA LYS A 34 10.72 -7.88 8.18
C LYS A 34 10.73 -6.75 7.14
N TRP A 35 10.34 -7.05 5.90
CA TRP A 35 10.21 -6.04 4.86
C TRP A 35 9.17 -4.97 5.24
N LEU A 36 8.00 -5.34 5.74
CA LEU A 36 6.97 -4.39 6.16
C LEU A 36 7.45 -3.45 7.28
N ASP A 37 8.24 -3.98 8.22
CA ASP A 37 8.86 -3.21 9.31
C ASP A 37 9.93 -2.24 8.78
N GLU A 38 10.85 -2.73 7.94
CA GLU A 38 11.88 -1.92 7.27
C GLU A 38 11.27 -0.75 6.46
N LYS A 39 10.10 -0.96 5.86
CA LYS A 39 9.40 0.07 5.10
C LYS A 39 8.51 0.99 5.95
N GLY A 40 8.39 0.69 7.24
CA GLY A 40 7.64 1.48 8.23
C GLY A 40 6.12 1.34 8.11
N PHE A 41 5.61 0.24 7.54
CA PHE A 41 4.17 -0.03 7.45
C PHE A 41 3.56 -0.51 8.75
N ILE A 42 4.38 -1.19 9.54
CA ILE A 42 3.97 -1.82 10.79
C ILE A 42 4.78 -1.28 11.96
N GLU A 43 4.24 -1.49 13.15
CA GLU A 43 4.92 -1.37 14.42
C GLU A 43 4.95 -2.75 15.07
N ILE A 44 6.12 -3.16 15.56
CA ILE A 44 6.29 -4.43 16.27
C ILE A 44 6.57 -4.10 17.74
N LYS A 45 5.71 -4.57 18.64
CA LYS A 45 5.90 -4.48 20.09
C LYS A 45 6.12 -5.85 20.69
N SER A 46 7.05 -5.94 21.63
CA SER A 46 7.21 -7.13 22.46
C SER A 46 6.28 -7.05 23.66
N GLU A 47 5.47 -8.08 23.88
CA GLU A 47 4.61 -8.21 25.05
C GLU A 47 4.84 -9.60 25.65
N GLY A 48 5.61 -9.65 26.74
CA GLY A 48 6.13 -10.90 27.30
C GLY A 48 7.02 -11.65 26.29
N ASN A 49 6.71 -12.93 26.06
CA ASN A 49 7.44 -13.79 25.10
C ASN A 49 6.89 -13.72 23.66
N GLN A 50 5.92 -12.85 23.39
CA GLN A 50 5.29 -12.75 22.07
C GLN A 50 5.56 -11.38 21.44
N LYS A 51 5.55 -11.36 20.10
CA LYS A 51 5.61 -10.12 19.31
C LYS A 51 4.22 -9.83 18.75
N ARG A 52 3.75 -8.60 18.98
CA ARG A 52 2.53 -8.07 18.40
C ARG A 52 2.85 -7.09 17.28
N ILE A 53 2.05 -7.16 16.23
CA ILE A 53 2.14 -6.34 15.03
C ILE A 53 0.88 -5.48 14.94
N LYS A 54 1.08 -4.19 14.63
CA LYS A 54 0.01 -3.25 14.28
C LYS A 54 0.36 -2.47 13.02
N LEU A 55 -0.63 -2.06 12.23
CA LEU A 55 -0.41 -1.10 11.14
C LEU A 55 -0.21 0.32 11.68
N LYS A 56 0.74 1.05 11.09
CA LYS A 56 0.94 2.49 11.32
C LYS A 56 0.01 3.30 10.42
N LEU A 57 -1.24 3.49 10.85
CA LEU A 57 -2.32 4.10 10.04
C LEU A 57 -2.03 5.54 9.59
N ASP A 58 -1.14 6.23 10.30
CA ASP A 58 -0.60 7.54 9.97
C ASP A 58 0.41 7.52 8.82
N ASN A 59 0.87 6.33 8.39
CA ASN A 59 1.74 6.19 7.24
C ASN A 59 0.95 6.53 5.95
N PRO A 60 1.34 7.60 5.22
CA PRO A 60 0.65 8.01 3.99
C PRO A 60 0.60 6.88 2.94
N ALA A 61 1.59 5.98 2.97
CA ALA A 61 1.65 4.84 2.09
C ALA A 61 0.46 3.87 2.25
N LEU A 62 -0.19 3.85 3.42
CA LEU A 62 -1.39 3.03 3.69
C LEU A 62 -2.69 3.66 3.18
N GLN A 63 -2.69 4.97 2.90
CA GLN A 63 -3.83 5.66 2.28
C GLN A 63 -3.95 5.30 0.80
N PHE A 64 -2.83 4.92 0.18
CA PHE A 64 -2.83 4.35 -1.16
C PHE A 64 -3.23 2.89 -1.05
N LYS A 65 -4.54 2.67 -1.13
CA LYS A 65 -5.13 1.36 -0.91
C LYS A 65 -4.48 0.26 -1.76
N TYR A 66 -3.84 0.60 -2.89
CA TYR A 66 -3.15 -0.37 -3.73
C TYR A 66 -1.98 0.22 -4.52
N TYR A 67 -0.78 0.03 -3.96
CA TYR A 67 0.55 -0.01 -4.61
C TYR A 67 0.77 0.89 -5.83
N LEU A 68 0.78 2.21 -5.60
CA LEU A 68 1.94 2.96 -6.12
C LEU A 68 3.17 2.29 -5.50
N ASP A 69 4.32 2.25 -6.17
CA ASP A 69 5.55 1.87 -5.49
C ASP A 69 5.78 2.86 -4.34
N SER A 70 5.22 2.52 -3.18
CA SER A 70 5.06 3.41 -2.02
C SER A 70 6.42 3.80 -1.43
N LEU A 71 7.44 3.04 -1.82
CA LEU A 71 8.84 3.30 -1.59
C LEU A 71 9.29 4.54 -2.34
N ASP A 72 8.97 4.62 -3.62
CA ASP A 72 9.34 5.75 -4.47
C ASP A 72 8.38 6.92 -4.27
N PHE A 73 7.11 6.67 -3.91
CA PHE A 73 6.15 7.73 -3.61
C PHE A 73 6.64 8.68 -2.52
N LYS A 74 7.28 8.16 -1.46
CA LYS A 74 7.89 8.98 -0.39
C LYS A 74 8.97 9.91 -0.93
N SER A 75 9.64 9.54 -2.01
CA SER A 75 10.72 10.31 -2.62
C SER A 75 10.26 11.31 -3.69
N LEU A 76 8.98 11.28 -4.08
CA LEU A 76 8.41 12.20 -5.07
C LEU A 76 8.34 13.63 -4.54
N GLU A 77 8.31 14.58 -5.47
CA GLU A 77 8.11 15.99 -5.16
C GLU A 77 6.73 16.25 -4.52
N PRO A 78 6.60 17.25 -3.63
CA PRO A 78 5.34 17.52 -2.92
C PRO A 78 4.12 17.72 -3.83
N LEU A 79 4.31 18.40 -4.97
CA LEU A 79 3.22 18.64 -5.92
C LEU A 79 2.70 17.34 -6.55
N VAL A 80 3.60 16.46 -6.98
CA VAL A 80 3.24 15.13 -7.53
C VAL A 80 2.48 14.33 -6.49
N LYS A 81 2.99 14.31 -5.25
CA LYS A 81 2.32 13.62 -4.14
C LYS A 81 0.90 14.12 -3.96
N LEU A 82 0.69 15.44 -3.99
CA LEU A 82 -0.63 16.03 -3.86
C LEU A 82 -1.57 15.58 -4.99
N VAL A 83 -1.13 15.73 -6.25
CA VAL A 83 -1.94 15.37 -7.43
C VAL A 83 -2.33 13.89 -7.41
N VAL A 84 -1.35 13.01 -7.16
CA VAL A 84 -1.57 11.58 -7.09
C VAL A 84 -2.47 11.21 -5.90
N SER A 85 -2.35 11.91 -4.77
CA SER A 85 -3.22 11.68 -3.61
C SER A 85 -4.67 12.07 -3.88
N ILE A 86 -4.90 13.20 -4.56
CA ILE A 86 -6.24 13.62 -4.98
C ILE A 86 -6.83 12.59 -5.95
N PHE A 87 -6.05 12.15 -6.94
CA PHE A 87 -6.50 11.14 -7.88
C PHE A 87 -6.90 9.84 -7.17
N ILE A 88 -6.04 9.35 -6.28
CA ILE A 88 -6.31 8.10 -5.53
C ILE A 88 -7.52 8.24 -4.62
N TYR A 89 -7.68 9.39 -3.97
CA TYR A 89 -8.86 9.66 -3.14
C TYR A 89 -10.16 9.49 -3.94
N ASN A 90 -10.23 10.05 -5.15
CA ASN A 90 -11.41 9.95 -6.01
C ASN A 90 -11.74 8.52 -6.48
N ILE A 91 -10.73 7.65 -6.60
CA ILE A 91 -10.91 6.27 -7.05
C ILE A 91 -10.95 5.25 -5.92
N SER A 92 -10.72 5.67 -4.67
CA SER A 92 -10.55 4.79 -3.50
C SER A 92 -11.77 3.94 -3.17
N ASP A 93 -12.97 4.44 -3.48
CA ASP A 93 -14.25 3.76 -3.27
C ASP A 93 -14.64 2.81 -4.41
N LYS A 94 -13.89 2.81 -5.51
CA LYS A 94 -14.15 1.93 -6.66
C LYS A 94 -13.57 0.54 -6.43
N LYS A 95 -14.42 -0.39 -5.97
CA LYS A 95 -14.04 -1.80 -5.71
C LYS A 95 -13.49 -2.56 -6.93
N SER A 96 -13.76 -2.08 -8.14
CA SER A 96 -13.26 -2.66 -9.40
C SER A 96 -11.78 -2.37 -9.62
N ILE A 97 -11.25 -1.25 -9.14
CA ILE A 97 -9.83 -0.90 -9.27
C ILE A 97 -9.08 -1.62 -8.14
N LYS A 98 -8.10 -2.45 -8.53
CA LYS A 98 -7.31 -3.30 -7.64
C LYS A 98 -5.89 -2.80 -7.43
N PHE A 99 -5.29 -2.10 -8.39
CA PHE A 99 -3.96 -1.49 -8.27
C PHE A 99 -3.85 -0.20 -9.08
N VAL A 100 -3.02 0.72 -8.58
CA VAL A 100 -2.68 1.98 -9.25
C VAL A 100 -1.17 2.12 -9.26
N VAL A 101 -0.55 1.91 -10.41
CA VAL A 101 0.91 1.94 -10.54
C VAL A 101 1.32 3.26 -11.19
N LEU A 102 2.18 4.02 -10.52
CA LEU A 102 2.85 5.18 -11.10
C LEU A 102 4.07 4.71 -11.87
N PHE A 103 4.24 5.24 -13.06
CA PHE A 103 5.36 4.90 -13.93
C PHE A 103 5.75 6.12 -14.77
N GLY A 104 6.76 5.96 -15.63
CA GLY A 104 7.14 7.01 -16.57
C GLY A 104 8.13 8.04 -16.00
N SER A 105 8.12 9.22 -16.62
CA SER A 105 9.09 10.31 -16.40
C SER A 105 9.08 10.83 -14.96
N VAL A 106 7.92 10.83 -14.31
CA VAL A 106 7.70 11.28 -12.93
C VAL A 106 8.50 10.50 -11.88
N LEU A 107 8.88 9.25 -12.16
CA LEU A 107 9.76 8.46 -11.29
C LEU A 107 11.25 8.78 -11.50
N LYS A 108 11.61 9.32 -12.68
CA LYS A 108 12.98 9.70 -13.01
C LYS A 108 13.20 11.13 -12.51
N LYS A 109 13.85 11.28 -11.36
CA LYS A 109 14.23 12.58 -10.75
C LYS A 109 14.75 13.56 -11.83
N GLY A 110 13.90 14.47 -12.27
CA GLY A 110 14.09 15.28 -13.48
C GLY A 110 12.85 16.10 -13.81
N LYS A 111 12.86 16.82 -14.94
CA LYS A 111 11.68 17.56 -15.41
C LYS A 111 10.71 16.61 -16.13
N TYR A 112 9.46 16.63 -15.72
CA TYR A 112 8.35 15.91 -16.34
C TYR A 112 7.21 16.92 -16.57
N ASN A 113 6.40 16.68 -17.60
CA ASN A 113 5.25 17.52 -17.94
C ASN A 113 3.91 16.80 -17.69
N ASP A 114 3.98 15.52 -17.34
CA ASP A 114 2.88 14.58 -17.21
C ASP A 114 3.11 13.62 -16.03
N ILE A 115 2.04 12.94 -15.62
CA ILE A 115 2.04 11.93 -14.57
C ILE A 115 1.35 10.69 -15.15
N ASP A 116 2.12 9.63 -15.37
CA ASP A 116 1.58 8.40 -15.95
C ASP A 116 1.15 7.42 -14.84
N LEU A 117 -0.12 6.99 -14.91
CA LEU A 117 -0.72 6.04 -13.96
C LEU A 117 -1.36 4.88 -14.72
N ILE A 118 -1.04 3.65 -14.31
CA ILE A 118 -1.69 2.42 -14.77
C ILE A 118 -2.70 1.99 -13.71
N LEU A 119 -3.96 1.81 -14.14
CA LEU A 119 -5.00 1.20 -13.32
C LEU A 119 -5.14 -0.28 -13.69
N LEU A 120 -5.03 -1.16 -12.70
CA LEU A 120 -5.31 -2.59 -12.86
C LEU A 120 -6.53 -2.95 -12.02
N GLY A 121 -7.42 -3.77 -12.55
CA GLY A 121 -8.63 -4.12 -11.83
C GLY A 121 -9.55 -5.08 -12.59
N ASP A 122 -10.61 -5.49 -11.91
CA ASP A 122 -11.58 -6.45 -12.45
C ASP A 122 -12.61 -5.73 -13.31
N LYS A 123 -12.77 -6.17 -14.55
CA LYS A 123 -13.79 -5.65 -15.50
C LYS A 123 -13.73 -4.13 -15.66
N LEU A 124 -12.53 -3.55 -15.64
CA LEU A 124 -12.34 -2.13 -15.94
C LEU A 124 -12.76 -1.88 -17.39
N ASN A 125 -13.69 -0.94 -17.57
CA ASN A 125 -14.05 -0.47 -18.90
C ASN A 125 -13.77 1.04 -19.01
N LEU A 126 -13.37 1.48 -20.19
CA LEU A 126 -13.02 2.88 -20.46
C LEU A 126 -14.16 3.86 -20.16
N ASN A 127 -15.42 3.47 -20.40
CA ASN A 127 -16.57 4.33 -20.16
C ASN A 127 -16.83 4.57 -18.66
N SER A 128 -16.61 3.55 -17.83
CA SER A 128 -16.69 3.64 -16.36
C SER A 128 -15.51 4.38 -15.73
N LEU A 129 -14.40 4.52 -16.46
CA LEU A 129 -13.23 5.27 -16.05
C LEU A 129 -13.30 6.75 -16.49
N LYS A 130 -13.95 7.05 -17.62
CA LYS A 130 -14.13 8.45 -18.10
C LYS A 130 -15.04 9.30 -17.23
N SER A 131 -15.83 8.67 -16.34
CA SER A 131 -16.71 9.35 -15.38
C SER A 131 -16.08 9.53 -13.99
N LEU A 132 -14.78 9.22 -13.85
CA LEU A 132 -13.97 9.48 -12.65
C LEU A 132 -13.34 10.88 -12.73
#